data_AF-F2IX98-F1
#
_entry.id   AF-F2IX98-F1
#
_cell.length_a   1.000
_cell.length_b   1.000
_cell.length_c   1.000
_cell.angle_alpha   90.00
_cell.angle_beta   90.00
_cell.angle_gamma   90.00
#
_symmetry.space_group_name_H-M   'P 1'
#
loop_
_entity.id
_entity.type
_entity.pdbx_description
1 polymer ?
#
loop_
_entity_poly.entity_id
_entity_poly.type
_entity_poly.pdbx_seq_one_letter_code
_entity_poly.pdbx_strand_id
1 'polypeptide(L)' 'MHPSSVSRYLPEHACPSDTRLSRLRREVEVHQLTDMWDMILTVDFQVCDARNLPRATRDEFCDIVELLVRAFTR' A
#
# COMPACT_ATOMS: atom_id res chain seq x y z
N MET A 1 -26.65 33.31 -7.19
CA MET A 1 -26.28 32.39 -6.09
C MET A 1 -27.03 31.08 -6.28
N HIS A 2 -26.34 30.02 -6.67
CA HIS A 2 -26.81 28.64 -6.55
C HIS A 2 -25.63 27.83 -6.01
N PRO A 3 -25.75 27.16 -4.85
CA PRO A 3 -24.69 26.30 -4.36
C PRO A 3 -24.74 25.00 -5.17
N SER A 4 -23.82 24.84 -6.12
CA SER A 4 -23.57 23.54 -6.73
C SER A 4 -23.08 22.61 -5.62
N SER A 5 -23.95 21.70 -5.20
CA SER A 5 -23.61 20.61 -4.30
C SER A 5 -22.36 19.92 -4.81
N VAL A 6 -21.29 20.04 -4.03
CA VAL A 6 -20.06 19.26 -4.24
C VAL A 6 -20.44 17.82 -3.96
N SER A 7 -20.84 17.11 -5.01
CA SER A 7 -20.93 15.65 -5.01
C SER A 7 -19.57 15.14 -4.57
N ARG A 8 -19.52 14.69 -3.32
CA ARG A 8 -18.38 14.04 -2.67
C ARG A 8 -18.09 12.79 -3.50
N TYR A 9 -17.18 12.92 -4.46
CA TYR A 9 -16.64 11.79 -5.22
C TYR A 9 -16.09 10.80 -4.19
N LEU A 10 -16.87 9.78 -3.86
CA LEU A 10 -16.41 8.58 -3.21
C LEU A 10 -15.70 7.79 -4.31
N PRO A 11 -14.39 7.51 -4.21
CA PRO A 11 -13.74 6.64 -5.17
C PRO A 11 -14.32 5.24 -4.99
N GLU A 12 -15.29 4.90 -5.83
CA GLU A 12 -15.88 3.58 -6.01
C GLU A 12 -14.86 2.53 -6.51
N HIS A 13 -13.61 2.94 -6.68
CA HIS A 13 -12.43 2.10 -6.96
C HIS A 13 -11.55 1.81 -5.73
N ALA A 14 -12.02 2.03 -4.51
CA ALA A 14 -11.33 1.53 -3.33
C ALA A 14 -11.43 -0.01 -3.29
N CYS A 15 -10.68 -0.69 -4.15
CA CYS A 15 -10.43 -2.11 -4.00
C CYS A 15 -9.84 -2.28 -2.60
N PRO A 16 -10.35 -3.21 -1.77
CA PRO A 16 -9.87 -3.36 -0.39
C PRO A 16 -8.35 -3.57 -0.31
N SER A 17 -7.76 -4.19 -1.34
CA SER A 17 -6.31 -4.35 -1.49
C SER A 17 -5.55 -3.01 -1.61
N ASP A 18 -6.12 -1.99 -2.25
CA ASP A 18 -5.50 -0.65 -2.34
C ASP A 18 -5.54 0.11 -1.01
N THR A 19 -6.57 -0.13 -0.19
CA THR A 19 -6.63 0.43 1.17
C THR A 19 -5.59 -0.21 2.07
N ARG A 20 -5.42 -1.54 1.99
CA ARG A 20 -4.39 -2.27 2.74
C ARG A 20 -2.98 -1.82 2.35
N LEU A 21 -2.70 -1.75 1.05
CA LEU A 21 -1.42 -1.31 0.53
C LEU A 21 -1.08 0.12 1.00
N SER A 22 -2.05 1.04 0.90
CA SER A 22 -1.85 2.44 1.32
C SER A 22 -1.62 2.57 2.82
N ARG A 23 -2.31 1.78 3.64
CA ARG A 23 -2.09 1.73 5.08
C ARG A 23 -0.68 1.23 5.40
N LEU A 24 -0.28 0.09 4.84
CA LEU A 24 1.04 -0.50 5.09
C LEU A 24 2.17 0.43 4.61
N ARG A 25 1.99 1.11 3.48
CA ARG A 25 2.96 2.11 3.01
C ARG A 25 3.18 3.21 4.04
N ARG A 26 2.10 3.73 4.64
CA ARG A 26 2.19 4.74 5.70
C ARG A 26 2.90 4.23 6.94
N GLU A 27 2.59 3.01 7.39
CA GLU A 27 3.28 2.40 8.55
C GLU A 27 4.78 2.25 8.28
N VAL A 28 5.14 1.77 7.09
CA VAL A 28 6.54 1.65 6.64
C VAL A 28 7.25 3.00 6.65
N GLU A 29 6.61 4.07 6.17
CA GLU A 29 7.17 5.42 6.21
C GLU A 29 7.36 5.93 7.64
N VAL A 30 6.37 5.73 8.51
CA VAL A 30 6.44 6.11 9.94
C VAL A 30 7.59 5.39 10.64
N HIS A 31 7.81 4.12 10.33
CA HIS A 31 8.84 3.30 10.93
C HIS A 31 10.18 3.33 10.18
N GLN A 32 10.34 4.19 9.18
CA GLN A 32 11.57 4.34 8.38
C GLN A 32 12.01 3.02 7.71
N LEU A 33 11.04 2.18 7.31
CA LEU A 33 11.27 0.90 6.64
C LEU A 33 11.18 1.01 5.11
N THR A 34 11.17 2.24 4.56
CA THR A 34 10.98 2.49 3.13
C THR A 34 12.01 1.76 2.27
N ASP A 35 13.28 1.73 2.67
CA ASP A 35 14.33 0.97 1.97
C ASP A 35 14.03 -0.53 1.93
N MET A 36 13.46 -1.09 3.00
CA MET A 36 13.09 -2.52 3.03
C MET A 36 11.91 -2.79 2.10
N TRP A 37 10.93 -1.90 2.05
CA TRP A 37 9.81 -1.99 1.11
C TRP A 37 10.30 -1.98 -0.35
N ASP A 38 11.15 -1.02 -0.72
CA ASP A 38 11.71 -0.91 -2.06
C ASP A 38 12.64 -2.08 -2.41
N MET A 39 13.41 -2.57 -1.43
CA MET A 39 14.25 -3.75 -1.59
C MET A 39 13.41 -5.00 -1.88
N ILE A 40 12.35 -5.27 -1.10
CA ILE A 40 11.47 -6.43 -1.31
C ILE A 40 10.83 -6.35 -2.70
N LEU A 41 10.31 -5.18 -3.10
CA LEU A 41 9.72 -4.99 -4.42
C LEU A 41 10.72 -5.29 -5.54
N THR A 42 11.96 -4.83 -5.41
CA THR A 42 12.98 -4.99 -6.44
C THR A 42 13.53 -6.43 -6.49
N VAL A 43 13.79 -7.04 -5.34
CA VAL A 43 14.46 -8.34 -5.23
C VAL A 43 13.49 -9.49 -5.45
N ASP A 44 12.37 -9.51 -4.72
CA ASP A 44 11.43 -10.63 -4.73
C ASP A 44 10.41 -10.51 -5.86
N PHE A 45 10.01 -9.28 -6.19
CA PHE A 45 8.91 -9.03 -7.14
C PHE A 45 9.35 -8.38 -8.46
N GLN A 46 10.62 -7.98 -8.59
CA GLN A 46 11.19 -7.39 -9.80
C GLN A 46 10.43 -6.16 -10.34
N VAL A 47 9.81 -5.38 -9.45
CA VAL A 47 9.08 -4.14 -9.80
C VAL A 47 9.54 -2.98 -8.92
N CYS A 48 9.34 -1.75 -9.40
CA CYS A 48 9.63 -0.54 -8.62
C CYS A 48 8.41 -0.01 -7.85
N ASP A 49 7.21 -0.55 -8.10
CA ASP A 49 5.97 -0.08 -7.46
C ASP A 49 5.03 -1.27 -7.23
N ALA A 50 4.48 -1.39 -6.02
CA ALA A 50 3.53 -2.42 -5.62
C ALA A 50 2.21 -2.38 -6.43
N ARG A 51 1.88 -1.24 -7.04
CA ARG A 51 0.72 -1.08 -7.94
C ARG A 51 0.93 -1.80 -9.28
N ASN A 52 2.17 -2.04 -9.67
CA ASN A 52 2.50 -2.82 -10.85
C ASN A 52 2.33 -4.33 -10.62
N LEU A 53 2.13 -4.76 -9.37
CA LEU A 53 1.89 -6.16 -9.05
C LEU A 53 0.49 -6.60 -9.46
N PRO A 54 0.34 -7.84 -10.00
CA PRO A 54 -0.93 -8.53 -10.07
C PRO A 54 -1.59 -8.60 -8.70
N ARG A 55 -2.93 -8.65 -8.66
CA ARG A 55 -3.69 -8.60 -7.39
C ARG A 55 -3.27 -9.67 -6.38
N ALA A 56 -3.12 -10.93 -6.83
CA ALA A 56 -2.71 -12.03 -5.96
C ALA A 56 -1.31 -11.81 -5.35
N THR A 57 -0.36 -11.39 -6.19
CA THR A 57 1.01 -11.09 -5.79
C THR A 57 1.10 -9.85 -4.89
N ARG A 58 0.21 -8.87 -5.09
CA ARG A 58 0.11 -7.69 -4.21
C ARG A 58 -0.38 -8.05 -2.82
N ASP A 59 -1.35 -8.97 -2.71
CA ASP A 59 -1.83 -9.43 -1.41
C ASP A 59 -0.71 -10.17 -0.66
N GLU A 60 0.06 -11.02 -1.34
CA GLU A 60 1.27 -11.67 -0.80
C GLU A 60 2.32 -10.65 -0.34
N PHE A 61 2.62 -9.65 -1.17
CA PHE A 61 3.53 -8.56 -0.79
C PHE A 61 3.04 -7.82 0.47
N CYS A 62 1.73 -7.55 0.58
CA CYS A 62 1.15 -6.93 1.77
C CYS A 62 1.31 -7.81 3.01
N ASP A 63 1.17 -9.14 2.90
CA ASP A 63 1.38 -10.07 4.01
C ASP A 63 2.84 -10.02 4.52
N ILE A 64 3.81 -9.99 3.60
CA ILE A 64 5.24 -9.88 3.92
C ILE A 64 5.52 -8.56 4.65
N VAL A 65 5.03 -7.44 4.11
CA VAL A 65 5.23 -6.12 4.74
C VAL A 65 4.53 -6.03 6.09
N GLU A 66 3.34 -6.61 6.25
CA GLU A 66 2.66 -6.61 7.55
C GLU A 66 3.45 -7.37 8.62
N LEU A 67 4.06 -8.51 8.25
CA LEU A 67 4.97 -9.24 9.12
C LEU A 67 6.22 -8.42 9.43
N LEU A 68 6.80 -7.76 8.44
CA LEU A 68 7.96 -6.89 8.60
C LEU A 68 7.67 -5.77 9.59
N VAL A 69 6.60 -4.99 9.36
CA VAL A 69 6.19 -3.91 10.26
C VAL A 69 6.04 -4.45 11.67
N ARG A 70 5.28 -5.53 11.88
CA ARG A 70 5.11 -6.15 13.22
C ARG A 70 6.41 -6.58 13.89
N ALA A 71 7.40 -7.01 13.12
CA ALA A 71 8.69 -7.43 13.67
C ALA A 71 9.52 -6.25 14.19
N PHE A 72 9.42 -5.09 13.53
CA PHE A 72 10.19 -3.89 13.83
C PHE A 72 9.46 -2.89 14.73
N THR A 73 8.15 -3.03 14.93
CA THR A 73 7.31 -2.10 15.72
C THR A 73 6.92 -2.61 17.10
N ARG A 74 7.66 -3.60 17.63
CA ARG A 74 7.46 -4.12 18.99
C ARG A 74 7.59 -3.06 20.08
#